data_AF-A0A0D2KG08-F1
#
_entry.id   AF-A0A0D2KG08-F1
#
_cell.length_a   1.000
_cell.length_b   1.000
_cell.length_c   1.000
_cell.angle_alpha   90.00
_cell.angle_beta   90.00
_cell.angle_gamma   90.00
#
_symmetry.space_group_name_H-M   'P 1'
#
loop_
_entity.id
_entity.type
_entity.pdbx_description
1 polymer ?
#
loop_
_entity_poly.entity_id
_entity_poly.type
_entity_poly.pdbx_seq_one_letter_code
_entity_poly.pdbx_strand_id
1 'polypeptide(L)' 'METTANPFAGLNPKPSDDNFFNALRDYLSVQDLMTVTKKTAREAIIAKFPKAELASLKDFLNQSIDKILSES' A
#
# COMPACT_ATOMS: atom_id res chain seq x y z
N MET A 1 -0.79 35.26 -8.96
CA MET A 1 -0.93 34.30 -7.85
C MET A 1 0.34 33.47 -7.83
N GLU A 2 1.29 33.87 -7.00
CA GLU A 2 2.49 33.06 -6.71
C GLU A 2 2.06 31.92 -5.79
N THR A 3 2.00 30.71 -6.32
CA THR A 3 1.98 29.49 -5.49
C THR A 3 3.29 29.47 -4.72
N THR A 4 3.22 29.88 -3.46
CA THR A 4 4.31 29.72 -2.50
C THR A 4 4.61 28.22 -2.37
N ALA A 5 5.67 27.80 -3.05
CA ALA A 5 6.22 26.46 -2.95
C ALA A 5 6.87 26.35 -1.56
N ASN A 6 6.22 25.62 -0.64
CA ASN A 6 6.78 25.26 0.65
C ASN A 6 8.04 24.38 0.45
N PRO A 7 9.27 24.86 0.76
CA PRO A 7 10.50 24.11 0.50
C PRO A 7 10.82 23.09 1.62
N PHE A 8 9.91 22.93 2.58
CA PHE A 8 10.02 21.99 3.71
C PHE A 8 8.88 20.96 3.75
N ALA A 9 8.18 20.71 2.64
CA ALA A 9 7.33 19.52 2.51
C ALA A 9 8.16 18.22 2.29
N GLY A 10 9.40 18.20 2.77
CA GLY A 10 10.24 17.03 2.86
C GLY A 10 10.10 16.38 4.23
N LEU A 11 9.96 15.05 4.21
CA LEU A 11 10.35 14.12 5.28
C LEU A 11 9.30 13.70 6.32
N ASN A 12 8.03 13.63 5.92
CA ASN A 12 7.20 12.52 6.37
C ASN A 12 6.48 11.94 5.16
N PRO A 13 7.04 10.91 4.50
CA PRO A 13 6.25 10.16 3.54
C PRO A 13 5.18 9.46 4.35
N LYS A 14 4.03 10.11 4.56
CA LYS A 14 2.81 9.34 4.73
C LYS A 14 2.79 8.48 3.47
N PRO A 15 2.93 7.15 3.58
CA PRO A 15 2.92 6.31 2.40
C PRO A 15 1.64 6.64 1.64
N SER A 16 1.79 7.14 0.42
CA SER A 16 0.65 7.41 -0.47
C SER A 16 0.09 6.08 -0.94
N ASP A 17 -1.17 6.06 -1.36
CA ASP A 17 -1.86 4.86 -1.85
C ASP A 17 -1.07 4.13 -2.95
N ASP A 18 -0.35 4.87 -3.81
CA ASP A 18 0.58 4.34 -4.82
C ASP A 18 1.73 3.52 -4.21
N ASN A 19 2.26 3.95 -3.07
CA ASN A 19 3.34 3.25 -2.38
C ASN A 19 2.85 1.92 -1.80
N PHE A 20 1.60 1.89 -1.33
CA PHE A 20 0.95 0.67 -0.87
C PHE A 20 0.69 -0.28 -2.01
N PHE A 21 0.12 0.21 -3.11
CA PHE A 21 -0.18 -0.60 -4.28
C PHE A 21 1.10 -1.21 -4.88
N ASN A 22 2.16 -0.42 -5.01
CA ASN A 22 3.45 -0.91 -5.49
C ASN A 22 4.07 -1.93 -4.55
N ALA A 23 4.04 -1.70 -3.24
CA ALA A 23 4.55 -2.68 -2.26
C ALA A 23 3.74 -3.99 -2.29
N LEU A 24 2.43 -3.89 -2.53
CA LEU A 24 1.52 -5.03 -2.62
C LEU A 24 1.75 -5.82 -3.91
N ARG A 25 1.94 -5.13 -5.04
CA ARG A 25 2.32 -5.73 -6.31
C ARG A 25 3.68 -6.40 -6.25
N ASP A 26 4.67 -5.76 -5.64
CA ASP A 26 6.01 -6.31 -5.43
C ASP A 26 5.97 -7.58 -4.57
N TYR A 27 5.23 -7.52 -3.46
CA TYR A 27 5.00 -8.69 -2.60
C TYR A 27 4.29 -9.82 -3.36
N LEU A 28 3.21 -9.52 -4.08
CA LEU A 28 2.46 -10.52 -4.84
C LEU A 28 3.28 -11.11 -6.00
N SER A 29 4.20 -10.35 -6.59
CA SER A 29 5.05 -10.82 -7.70
C SER A 29 6.06 -11.90 -7.27
N VAL A 30 6.45 -11.94 -5.99
CA VAL A 30 7.41 -12.91 -5.46
C VAL A 30 6.75 -14.02 -4.63
N GLN A 31 5.45 -13.88 -4.37
CA GLN A 31 4.67 -14.86 -3.62
C GLN A 31 3.80 -15.67 -4.56
N ASP A 32 3.40 -16.85 -4.11
CA ASP A 32 2.48 -17.69 -4.86
C ASP A 32 1.05 -17.12 -4.74
N LEU A 33 0.54 -16.57 -5.85
CA LEU A 33 -0.79 -15.94 -5.93
C LEU A 33 -1.92 -16.88 -5.49
N MET A 34 -1.77 -18.20 -5.61
CA MET A 34 -2.78 -19.17 -5.18
C MET A 34 -2.79 -19.39 -3.67
N THR A 35 -1.70 -19.05 -2.98
CA THR A 35 -1.59 -19.13 -1.52
C THR A 35 -1.77 -17.79 -0.81
N VAL A 36 -1.57 -16.67 -1.53
CA VAL A 36 -1.75 -15.35 -0.94
C VAL A 36 -3.22 -15.05 -0.74
N THR A 37 -3.57 -14.67 0.48
CA THR A 37 -4.91 -14.25 0.87
C THR A 37 -4.92 -12.78 1.24
N LYS A 38 -6.11 -12.19 1.30
CA LYS A 38 -6.31 -10.81 1.83
C LYS A 38 -5.63 -10.61 3.18
N LYS A 39 -5.59 -11.66 4.01
CA LYS A 39 -4.97 -11.61 5.33
C LYS A 39 -3.45 -11.50 5.23
N THR A 40 -2.79 -12.39 4.50
CA THR A 40 -1.31 -12.42 4.40
C THR A 40 -0.76 -11.19 3.68
N ALA A 41 -1.39 -10.75 2.58
CA ALA A 41 -0.98 -9.53 1.91
C ALA A 41 -1.16 -8.28 2.79
N ARG A 42 -2.27 -8.19 3.53
CA ARG A 42 -2.49 -7.09 4.48
C ARG A 42 -1.44 -7.10 5.60
N GLU A 43 -1.15 -8.26 6.18
CA GLU A 43 -0.13 -8.40 7.24
C GLU A 43 1.26 -8.00 6.74
N ALA A 44 1.65 -8.42 5.53
CA ALA A 44 2.92 -8.05 4.91
C ALA A 44 3.06 -6.53 4.72
N ILE A 45 1.97 -5.86 4.35
CA ILE A 45 1.99 -4.42 4.09
C ILE A 45 1.93 -3.60 5.38
N ILE A 46 1.15 -4.04 6.37
CA ILE A 46 1.19 -3.45 7.73
C ILE A 46 2.59 -3.58 8.32
N ALA A 47 3.26 -4.73 8.13
CA ALA A 47 4.63 -4.93 8.58
C ALA A 47 5.63 -4.00 7.87
N LYS A 48 5.42 -3.69 6.58
CA LYS A 48 6.22 -2.71 5.82
C LYS A 48 5.93 -1.26 6.23
N PHE A 49 4.70 -0.95 6.65
CA PHE A 49 4.28 0.41 6.99
C PHE A 49 3.62 0.50 8.38
N PRO A 50 4.37 0.25 9.47
CA PRO A 50 3.82 0.24 10.84
C PRO A 50 3.38 1.62 11.34
N LYS A 51 3.77 2.71 10.66
CA LYS A 51 3.43 4.10 11.00
C LYS A 51 2.21 4.65 10.25
N ALA A 52 1.63 3.86 9.37
CA ALA A 52 0.53 4.31 8.54
C ALA A 52 -0.82 4.05 9.24
N GLU A 53 -1.81 4.90 8.99
CA GLU A 53 -3.15 4.78 9.57
C GLU A 53 -3.81 3.48 9.12
N LEU A 54 -3.74 2.44 9.97
CA LEU A 54 -4.25 1.10 9.67
C LEU A 54 -5.73 1.10 9.30
N ALA A 55 -6.52 2.04 9.82
CA ALA A 55 -7.96 2.10 9.61
C ALA A 55 -8.30 2.38 8.13
N SER A 56 -7.80 3.49 7.56
CA SER A 56 -8.03 3.82 6.15
C SER A 56 -7.32 2.86 5.19
N LEU A 57 -6.19 2.30 5.62
CA LEU A 57 -5.42 1.39 4.78
C LEU A 57 -6.04 0.02 4.64
N LYS A 58 -6.70 -0.48 5.68
CA LYS A 58 -7.28 -1.82 5.65
C LYS A 58 -8.28 -2.00 4.50
N ASP A 59 -9.14 -1.01 4.28
CA ASP A 59 -10.12 -1.05 3.19
C ASP A 59 -9.47 -0.92 1.81
N PHE A 60 -8.51 0.01 1.67
CA PHE A 60 -7.75 0.18 0.42
C PHE A 60 -6.95 -1.08 0.06
N LEU A 61 -6.28 -1.68 1.04
CA LEU A 61 -5.51 -2.91 0.86
C LEU A 61 -6.42 -4.07 0.45
N ASN A 62 -7.57 -4.23 1.11
CA ASN A 62 -8.53 -5.28 0.74
C ASN A 62 -8.98 -5.14 -0.72
N GLN A 63 -9.38 -3.93 -1.14
CA GLN A 63 -9.79 -3.67 -2.53
C GLN A 63 -8.65 -3.90 -3.52
N SER A 64 -7.44 -3.44 -3.18
CA SER A 64 -6.26 -3.61 -4.04
C SER A 64 -5.88 -5.09 -4.18
N ILE A 65 -5.96 -5.87 -3.11
CA ILE A 65 -5.71 -7.30 -3.12
C ILE A 65 -6.75 -8.02 -3.99
N ASP A 66 -8.05 -7.76 -3.79
CA ASP A 66 -9.11 -8.32 -4.64
C ASP A 66 -8.85 -8.01 -6.11
N LYS A 67 -8.52 -6.75 -6.41
CA LYS A 67 -8.28 -6.31 -7.78
C LYS A 67 -7.12 -7.08 -8.40
N ILE A 68 -5.97 -7.17 -7.73
CA ILE A 68 -4.79 -7.85 -8.27
C ILE A 68 -5.03 -9.35 -8.40
N LEU A 69 -5.68 -9.98 -7.42
CA LEU A 69 -6.02 -11.41 -7.48
C LEU A 69 -7.07 -11.71 -8.57
N SER A 70 -7.97 -10.78 -8.86
CA SER A 70 -8.98 -10.93 -9.91
C SER A 70 -8.46 -10.60 -11.30
N GLU A 71 -7.41 -9.80 -11.42
CA GLU A 71 -6.73 -9.47 -12.69
C GLU A 71 -5.60 -10.46 -13.05
N SER A 72 -5.26 -11.39 -12.15
CA SER A 72 -4.22 -12.42 -12.34
C SER A 72 -4.73 -13.71 -12.96
#